data_AF-A0A0M3QCS8-F1
#
_entry.id   AF-A0A0M3QCS8-F1
#
_cell.length_a   1.000
_cell.length_b   1.000
_cell.length_c   1.000
_cell.angle_alpha   90.00
_cell.angle_beta   90.00
_cell.angle_gamma   90.00
#
_symmetry.space_group_name_H-M   'P 1'
#
loop_
_entity.id
_entity.type
_entity.pdbx_description
1 polymer ?
#
loop_
_entity_poly.entity_id
_entity_poly.type
_entity_poly.pdbx_seq_one_letter_code
_entity_poly.pdbx_strand_id
1 'polypeptide(L)'
;MLIDFELTPIKEVVPWGTPGNHSLTWFGLTEGRYWINAGVATLFEYSDRVRHSDGSRYCDYYVARIFEDVMNMLPTILEAVPQDLRAYVSGNSGREWIKACESWSEKNLDEGAEDETWDTWERANLLLRDRFLETGYLSPSTSIVMWSDETDVHIEWGNRDKFIDGGLAWSAVSGSFHLPREKFVMEVEAFHARLFERMTSRIEQVAAGALHPDVQIDLPGLIAENERRQGMFAQALGQKGATPWDEIRSAVFEISADAASND
;
A
#
# COMPACT_ATOMS: atom_id res chain seq x y z
N MET A 1 -3.07 -7.39 -15.88
CA MET A 1 -3.62 -6.35 -14.99
C MET A 1 -3.38 -6.76 -13.57
N LEU A 2 -2.34 -6.19 -12.97
CA LEU A 2 -1.96 -6.42 -11.58
C LEU A 2 -2.91 -5.69 -10.64
N ILE A 3 -3.04 -4.37 -10.79
CA ILE A 3 -3.90 -3.52 -9.95
C ILE A 3 -5.14 -3.18 -10.77
N ASP A 4 -6.32 -3.47 -10.23
CA ASP A 4 -7.60 -3.15 -10.83
C ASP A 4 -8.49 -2.37 -9.87
N PHE A 5 -9.42 -1.61 -10.45
CA PHE A 5 -10.33 -0.76 -9.70
C PHE A 5 -11.61 -0.48 -10.50
N GLU A 6 -12.63 -0.07 -9.76
CA GLU A 6 -13.87 0.49 -10.30
C GLU A 6 -14.27 1.70 -9.46
N LEU A 7 -14.58 2.82 -10.12
CA LEU A 7 -15.08 4.01 -9.42
C LEU A 7 -16.59 3.93 -9.23
N THR A 8 -17.07 4.26 -8.04
CA THR A 8 -18.49 4.45 -7.73
C THR A 8 -19.10 5.45 -8.72
N PRO A 9 -20.28 5.19 -9.32
CA PRO A 9 -20.91 6.14 -10.23
C PRO A 9 -20.97 7.56 -9.63
N ILE A 10 -20.70 8.60 -10.42
CA ILE A 10 -20.54 9.96 -9.88
C ILE A 10 -21.76 10.48 -9.09
N LYS A 11 -22.96 10.00 -9.44
CA LYS A 11 -24.22 10.36 -8.77
C LYS A 11 -24.41 9.65 -7.43
N GLU A 12 -23.66 8.58 -7.19
CA GLU A 12 -23.70 7.76 -5.98
C GLU A 12 -22.54 8.08 -5.03
N VAL A 13 -21.54 8.84 -5.48
CA VAL A 13 -20.44 9.33 -4.63
C VAL A 13 -21.00 10.16 -3.50
N VAL A 14 -20.64 9.80 -2.26
CA VAL A 14 -21.18 10.43 -1.07
C VAL A 14 -20.37 11.69 -0.75
N PRO A 15 -20.98 12.90 -0.80
CA PRO A 15 -20.26 14.11 -0.46
C PRO A 15 -19.96 14.17 1.04
N TRP A 16 -18.87 14.83 1.38
CA TRP A 16 -18.43 14.98 2.76
C TRP A 16 -19.05 16.22 3.40
N GLY A 17 -19.17 16.22 4.73
CA GLY A 17 -19.69 17.35 5.50
C GLY A 17 -21.08 17.09 6.05
N THR A 18 -21.85 18.16 6.23
CA THR A 18 -23.21 18.12 6.79
C THR A 18 -24.23 18.72 5.81
N PRO A 19 -25.53 18.43 5.97
CA PRO A 19 -26.57 19.02 5.13
C PRO A 19 -26.45 20.54 5.05
N GLY A 20 -26.45 21.08 3.82
CA GLY A 20 -26.25 22.51 3.55
C GLY A 20 -24.79 22.96 3.45
N ASN A 21 -23.82 22.08 3.71
CA ASN A 21 -22.39 22.33 3.56
C ASN A 21 -21.66 21.06 3.07
N HIS A 22 -22.28 20.37 2.10
CA HIS A 22 -21.68 19.20 1.48
C HIS A 22 -20.61 19.61 0.48
N SER A 23 -19.50 18.89 0.45
CA SER A 23 -18.39 19.17 -0.46
C SER A 23 -17.73 17.90 -0.97
N LEU A 24 -17.07 18.01 -2.13
CA LEU A 24 -16.23 16.96 -2.70
C LEU A 24 -14.85 17.51 -3.06
N THR A 25 -13.88 16.61 -3.04
CA THR A 25 -12.49 16.87 -3.42
C THR A 25 -12.05 15.87 -4.49
N TRP A 26 -10.85 16.04 -5.07
CA TRP A 26 -10.28 15.05 -5.97
C TRP A 26 -10.27 13.65 -5.34
N PHE A 27 -9.86 13.56 -4.07
CA PHE A 27 -9.85 12.32 -3.31
C PHE A 27 -11.25 11.71 -3.17
N GLY A 28 -12.24 12.52 -2.78
CA GLY A 28 -13.63 12.05 -2.64
C GLY A 28 -14.20 11.48 -3.95
N LEU A 29 -13.84 12.05 -5.09
CA LEU A 29 -14.27 11.57 -6.41
C LEU A 29 -13.65 10.22 -6.82
N THR A 30 -12.66 9.73 -6.08
CA THR A 30 -12.06 8.39 -6.27
C THR A 30 -12.75 7.29 -5.46
N GLU A 31 -13.89 7.59 -4.80
CA GLU A 31 -14.71 6.57 -4.14
C GLU A 31 -15.01 5.42 -5.12
N GLY A 32 -14.86 4.18 -4.62
CA GLY A 32 -14.94 3.00 -5.45
C GLY A 32 -14.32 1.79 -4.76
N ARG A 33 -13.88 0.83 -5.56
CA ARG A 33 -13.29 -0.42 -5.09
C ARG A 33 -12.03 -0.76 -5.86
N TYR A 34 -11.11 -1.46 -5.22
CA TYR A 34 -9.86 -1.90 -5.85
C TYR A 34 -9.40 -3.26 -5.35
N TRP A 35 -8.57 -3.92 -6.15
CA TRP A 35 -7.96 -5.21 -5.83
C TRP A 35 -6.64 -5.41 -6.59
N ILE A 36 -5.86 -6.41 -6.15
CA ILE A 36 -4.61 -6.80 -6.81
C ILE A 36 -4.68 -8.27 -7.22
N ASN A 37 -4.48 -8.57 -8.50
CA ASN A 37 -4.38 -9.92 -9.03
C ASN A 37 -2.93 -10.43 -8.95
N ALA A 38 -2.62 -11.17 -7.88
CA ALA A 38 -1.31 -11.74 -7.62
C ALA A 38 -1.30 -13.24 -7.98
N GLY A 39 -1.04 -13.54 -9.26
CA GLY A 39 -1.09 -14.91 -9.78
C GLY A 39 -2.51 -15.48 -9.73
N VAL A 40 -2.74 -16.49 -8.87
CA VAL A 40 -4.07 -17.09 -8.66
C VAL A 40 -4.82 -16.46 -7.48
N ALA A 41 -4.18 -15.57 -6.73
CA ALA A 41 -4.78 -14.90 -5.58
C ALA A 41 -5.29 -13.50 -5.97
N THR A 42 -6.35 -13.07 -5.30
CA THR A 42 -6.85 -11.70 -5.38
C THR A 42 -6.69 -11.04 -4.01
N LEU A 43 -5.76 -10.09 -3.90
CA LEU A 43 -5.56 -9.31 -2.69
C LEU A 43 -6.63 -8.22 -2.60
N PHE A 44 -6.96 -7.80 -1.38
CA PHE A 44 -8.10 -6.91 -1.08
C PHE A 44 -9.48 -7.49 -1.46
N GLU A 45 -9.58 -8.81 -1.65
CA GLU A 45 -10.86 -9.50 -1.75
C GLU A 45 -11.27 -10.03 -0.37
N TYR A 46 -12.50 -9.73 0.03
CA TYR A 46 -13.07 -10.25 1.27
C TYR A 46 -13.37 -11.74 1.13
N SER A 47 -13.16 -12.51 2.21
CA SER A 47 -13.53 -13.92 2.22
C SER A 47 -15.05 -14.09 2.10
N ASP A 48 -15.49 -15.21 1.50
CA ASP A 48 -16.91 -15.53 1.37
C ASP A 48 -17.65 -15.55 2.73
N ARG A 49 -16.94 -15.82 3.83
CA ARG A 49 -17.52 -15.93 5.17
C ARG A 49 -17.90 -14.58 5.76
N VAL A 50 -17.15 -13.53 5.43
CA VAL A 50 -17.36 -12.18 5.97
C VAL A 50 -18.10 -11.27 4.98
N ARG A 51 -18.20 -11.70 3.72
CA ARG A 51 -18.98 -11.00 2.69
C ARG A 51 -20.47 -11.08 3.01
N HIS A 52 -21.06 -9.95 3.38
CA HIS A 52 -22.51 -9.81 3.43
C HIS A 52 -23.11 -9.92 2.02
N SER A 53 -24.36 -10.37 1.91
CA SER A 53 -25.02 -10.59 0.61
C SER A 53 -25.15 -9.33 -0.25
N ASP A 54 -25.08 -8.16 0.37
CA ASP A 54 -25.13 -6.82 -0.21
C ASP A 54 -23.78 -6.07 -0.14
N GLY A 55 -22.76 -6.68 0.49
CA GLY A 55 -21.44 -6.08 0.66
C GLY A 55 -20.57 -6.20 -0.60
N SER A 56 -19.64 -5.26 -0.76
CA SER A 56 -18.64 -5.34 -1.83
C SER A 56 -17.77 -6.59 -1.68
N ARG A 57 -17.45 -7.22 -2.82
CA ARG A 57 -16.50 -8.34 -2.89
C ARG A 57 -15.07 -7.90 -2.61
N TYR A 58 -14.74 -6.67 -3.01
CA TYR A 58 -13.41 -6.09 -2.88
C TYR A 58 -13.43 -4.95 -1.87
N CYS A 59 -12.25 -4.54 -1.41
CA CYS A 59 -12.08 -3.34 -0.61
C CYS A 59 -12.81 -2.16 -1.25
N ASP A 60 -13.80 -1.63 -0.54
CA ASP A 60 -14.62 -0.49 -0.94
C ASP A 60 -14.10 0.75 -0.20
N TYR A 61 -13.23 1.48 -0.87
CA TYR A 61 -12.52 2.64 -0.35
C TYR A 61 -11.99 3.50 -1.50
N TYR A 62 -11.58 4.72 -1.19
CA TYR A 62 -11.01 5.65 -2.17
C TYR A 62 -9.81 5.03 -2.91
N VAL A 63 -9.92 4.88 -4.23
CA VAL A 63 -8.86 4.35 -5.11
C VAL A 63 -7.60 5.23 -5.06
N ALA A 64 -7.75 6.49 -4.66
CA ALA A 64 -6.63 7.38 -4.36
C ALA A 64 -5.64 6.77 -3.36
N ARG A 65 -6.08 5.98 -2.37
CA ARG A 65 -5.17 5.38 -1.38
C ARG A 65 -4.19 4.40 -1.99
N ILE A 66 -4.69 3.38 -2.69
CA ILE A 66 -3.81 2.40 -3.33
C ILE A 66 -2.92 3.06 -4.40
N PHE A 67 -3.41 4.11 -5.06
CA PHE A 67 -2.60 4.94 -5.94
C PHE A 67 -1.45 5.64 -5.21
N GLU A 68 -1.74 6.36 -4.13
CA GLU A 68 -0.75 7.06 -3.33
C GLU A 68 0.29 6.10 -2.75
N ASP A 69 -0.14 4.99 -2.18
CA ASP A 69 0.73 3.97 -1.60
C ASP A 69 1.70 3.42 -2.66
N VAL A 70 1.17 2.98 -3.81
CA VAL A 70 2.00 2.42 -4.89
C VAL A 70 2.96 3.46 -5.47
N MET A 71 2.55 4.72 -5.67
CA MET A 71 3.47 5.75 -6.17
C MET A 71 4.58 6.09 -5.17
N ASN A 72 4.25 6.16 -3.89
CA ASN A 72 5.22 6.46 -2.83
C ASN A 72 6.22 5.31 -2.64
N MET A 73 5.75 4.06 -2.74
CA MET A 73 6.57 2.87 -2.57
C MET A 73 7.38 2.51 -3.81
N LEU A 74 6.96 2.92 -5.00
CA LEU A 74 7.55 2.48 -6.28
C LEU A 74 9.09 2.58 -6.34
N PRO A 75 9.74 3.68 -5.93
CA PRO A 75 11.20 3.79 -5.95
C PRO A 75 11.86 2.70 -5.08
N THR A 76 11.32 2.47 -3.89
CA THR A 76 11.82 1.50 -2.91
C THR A 76 11.53 0.07 -3.38
N ILE A 77 10.33 -0.22 -3.88
CA ILE A 77 9.98 -1.54 -4.45
C ILE A 77 10.97 -1.92 -5.55
N LEU A 78 11.31 -0.98 -6.44
CA LEU A 78 12.25 -1.20 -7.53
C LEU A 78 13.71 -1.20 -7.07
N GLU A 79 14.05 -0.73 -5.89
CA GLU A 79 15.41 -0.90 -5.38
C GLU A 79 15.64 -2.35 -4.95
N ALA A 80 16.60 -3.03 -5.60
CA ALA A 80 16.89 -4.43 -5.34
C ALA A 80 17.43 -4.62 -3.92
N VAL A 81 16.81 -5.54 -3.18
CA VAL A 81 17.26 -5.93 -1.83
C VAL A 81 18.53 -6.77 -1.96
N PRO A 82 19.63 -6.38 -1.27
CA PRO A 82 20.87 -7.15 -1.24
C PRO A 82 20.62 -8.61 -0.88
N GLN A 83 21.34 -9.53 -1.54
CA GLN A 83 21.11 -10.97 -1.43
C GLN A 83 21.12 -11.48 0.01
N ASP A 84 22.02 -10.96 0.84
CA ASP A 84 22.18 -11.29 2.24
C ASP A 84 21.06 -10.77 3.14
N LEU A 85 20.28 -9.79 2.68
CA LEU A 85 19.15 -9.22 3.41
C LEU A 85 17.80 -9.83 3.01
N ARG A 86 17.72 -10.59 1.92
CA ARG A 86 16.43 -11.12 1.39
C ARG A 86 15.71 -12.02 2.38
N ALA A 87 16.44 -12.79 3.18
CA ALA A 87 15.84 -13.67 4.20
C ALA A 87 15.04 -12.90 5.27
N TYR A 88 15.35 -11.62 5.48
CA TYR A 88 14.69 -10.76 6.46
C TYR A 88 13.46 -10.03 5.90
N VAL A 89 13.25 -10.08 4.58
CA VAL A 89 12.08 -9.48 3.92
C VAL A 89 11.09 -10.55 3.45
N SER A 90 11.60 -11.73 3.09
CA SER A 90 10.83 -12.75 2.36
C SER A 90 10.39 -13.94 3.22
N GLY A 91 9.20 -14.45 2.93
CA GLY A 91 8.69 -15.74 3.38
C GLY A 91 8.45 -15.81 4.88
N ASN A 92 8.59 -17.03 5.43
CA ASN A 92 8.50 -17.24 6.88
C ASN A 92 9.63 -16.53 7.61
N SER A 93 10.85 -16.56 7.08
CA SER A 93 12.02 -15.92 7.71
C SER A 93 11.83 -14.42 7.90
N GLY A 94 11.29 -13.71 6.89
CA GLY A 94 10.95 -12.29 7.03
C GLY A 94 9.86 -12.02 8.07
N ARG A 95 8.88 -12.92 8.20
CA ARG A 95 7.86 -12.80 9.26
C ARG A 95 8.43 -13.04 10.65
N GLU A 96 9.31 -14.02 10.81
CA GLU A 96 9.99 -14.24 12.10
C GLU A 96 10.95 -13.09 12.42
N TRP A 97 11.59 -12.49 11.42
CA TRP A 97 12.37 -11.27 11.59
C TRP A 97 11.55 -10.09 12.13
N ILE A 98 10.35 -9.85 11.60
CA ILE A 98 9.47 -8.78 12.12
C ILE A 98 9.18 -8.99 13.61
N LYS A 99 8.83 -10.22 14.02
CA LYS A 99 8.60 -10.56 15.44
C LYS A 99 9.86 -10.40 16.29
N ALA A 100 11.02 -10.78 15.74
CA ALA A 100 12.31 -10.62 16.42
C ALA A 100 12.63 -9.13 16.64
N CYS A 101 12.38 -8.27 15.65
CA CYS A 101 12.49 -6.82 15.77
C CYS A 101 11.53 -6.25 16.82
N GLU A 102 10.26 -6.66 16.81
CA GLU A 102 9.27 -6.25 17.81
C GLU A 102 9.73 -6.64 19.22
N SER A 103 10.10 -7.91 19.41
CA SER A 103 10.57 -8.44 20.70
C SER A 103 11.86 -7.74 21.16
N TRP A 104 12.79 -7.48 20.25
CA TRP A 104 14.01 -6.72 20.55
C TRP A 104 13.68 -5.30 20.96
N SER A 105 12.73 -4.64 20.29
CA SER A 105 12.32 -3.28 20.61
C SER A 105 11.67 -3.17 21.99
N GLU A 106 10.78 -4.10 22.34
CA GLU A 106 10.14 -4.16 23.66
C GLU A 106 11.15 -4.39 24.80
N LYS A 107 12.23 -5.13 24.52
CA LYS A 107 13.31 -5.43 25.47
C LYS A 107 14.27 -4.25 25.65
N ASN A 108 14.63 -3.57 24.57
CA ASN A 108 15.77 -2.65 24.54
C ASN A 108 15.38 -1.17 24.45
N LEU A 109 14.16 -0.83 24.02
CA LEU A 109 13.69 0.57 23.87
C LEU A 109 12.79 0.96 25.05
N ASP A 110 13.40 1.30 26.18
CA ASP A 110 12.71 1.94 27.31
C ASP A 110 13.07 3.45 27.42
N GLU A 111 12.52 4.15 28.42
CA GLU A 111 12.78 5.58 28.65
C GLU A 111 14.27 5.91 28.91
N GLY A 112 15.09 4.90 29.23
CA GLY A 112 16.53 5.04 29.49
C GLY A 112 17.43 4.51 28.38
N ALA A 113 16.85 4.05 27.26
CA ALA A 113 17.61 3.49 26.15
C ALA A 113 18.61 4.50 25.57
N GLU A 114 19.82 4.04 25.31
CA GLU A 114 20.88 4.85 24.70
C GLU A 114 20.52 5.23 23.26
N ASP A 115 20.96 6.41 22.80
CA ASP A 115 20.71 6.89 21.43
C ASP A 115 21.16 5.85 20.38
N GLU A 116 22.26 5.14 20.61
CA GLU A 116 22.76 4.08 19.72
C GLU A 116 21.76 2.91 19.58
N THR A 117 21.01 2.59 20.64
CA THR A 117 19.99 1.54 20.62
C THR A 117 18.79 1.95 19.76
N TRP A 118 18.37 3.22 19.88
CA TRP A 118 17.35 3.81 19.01
C TRP A 118 17.79 3.83 17.55
N ASP A 119 19.03 4.25 17.27
CA ASP A 119 19.60 4.29 15.92
C ASP A 119 19.64 2.89 15.28
N THR A 120 20.05 1.86 16.04
CA THR A 120 20.05 0.47 15.55
C THR A 120 18.65 0.03 15.16
N TRP A 121 17.65 0.27 16.01
CA TRP A 121 16.27 -0.09 15.69
C TRP A 121 15.73 0.68 14.49
N GLU A 122 15.95 2.00 14.42
CA GLU A 122 15.49 2.83 13.30
C GLU A 122 16.12 2.32 11.99
N ARG A 123 17.43 2.10 11.97
CA ARG A 123 18.16 1.58 10.79
C ARG A 123 17.67 0.20 10.38
N ALA A 124 17.40 -0.70 11.32
CA ALA A 124 16.84 -2.01 11.00
C ALA A 124 15.45 -1.91 10.36
N ASN A 125 14.59 -1.00 10.84
CA ASN A 125 13.25 -0.77 10.30
C ASN A 125 13.26 -0.21 8.87
N LEU A 126 14.34 0.47 8.46
CA LEU A 126 14.50 0.94 7.08
C LEU A 126 14.46 -0.20 6.06
N LEU A 127 14.76 -1.44 6.46
CA LEU A 127 14.70 -2.60 5.57
C LEU A 127 13.29 -2.78 4.97
N LEU A 128 12.25 -2.52 5.77
CA LEU A 128 10.85 -2.76 5.43
C LEU A 128 10.07 -1.45 5.17
N ARG A 129 10.67 -0.30 5.49
CA ARG A 129 10.09 1.02 5.23
C ARG A 129 9.78 1.18 3.75
N ASP A 130 8.60 1.70 3.44
CA ASP A 130 8.08 1.88 2.07
C ASP A 130 8.05 0.60 1.21
N ARG A 131 8.03 -0.57 1.86
CA ARG A 131 7.81 -1.88 1.21
C ARG A 131 6.52 -2.55 1.65
N PHE A 132 5.88 -2.10 2.73
CA PHE A 132 4.53 -2.51 3.11
C PHE A 132 3.48 -1.57 2.54
N LEU A 133 2.39 -2.15 2.01
CA LEU A 133 1.21 -1.35 1.70
C LEU A 133 0.58 -0.80 2.98
N GLU A 134 0.50 0.52 3.08
CA GLU A 134 -0.13 1.21 4.20
C GLU A 134 -1.64 1.00 4.14
N THR A 135 -2.16 0.10 4.98
CA THR A 135 -3.59 -0.25 4.96
C THR A 135 -4.23 -0.07 6.33
N GLY A 136 -3.65 0.77 7.19
CA GLY A 136 -4.20 1.12 8.50
C GLY A 136 -5.56 1.83 8.44
N TYR A 137 -5.95 2.34 7.27
CA TYR A 137 -7.31 2.85 7.03
C TYR A 137 -8.36 1.75 6.86
N LEU A 138 -7.95 0.48 6.78
CA LEU A 138 -8.83 -0.70 6.74
C LEU A 138 -8.90 -1.36 8.12
N SER A 139 -10.06 -1.94 8.44
CA SER A 139 -10.28 -2.68 9.67
C SER A 139 -10.86 -4.08 9.37
N PRO A 140 -10.07 -5.16 9.51
CA PRO A 140 -8.62 -5.16 9.78
C PRO A 140 -7.80 -4.69 8.57
N SER A 141 -6.56 -4.30 8.81
CA SER A 141 -5.58 -4.02 7.73
C SER A 141 -5.19 -5.29 6.96
N THR A 142 -4.43 -5.11 5.88
CA THR A 142 -3.75 -6.21 5.19
C THR A 142 -2.26 -6.21 5.53
N SER A 143 -1.61 -7.36 5.40
CA SER A 143 -0.15 -7.45 5.46
C SER A 143 0.36 -7.88 4.11
N ILE A 144 0.74 -6.89 3.29
CA ILE A 144 1.27 -7.09 1.92
C ILE A 144 2.61 -6.35 1.83
N VAL A 145 3.67 -7.08 1.49
CA VAL A 145 5.01 -6.54 1.25
C VAL A 145 5.35 -6.65 -0.23
N MET A 146 5.98 -5.62 -0.77
CA MET A 146 6.49 -5.54 -2.14
C MET A 146 7.98 -5.18 -2.12
N TRP A 147 8.81 -6.00 -2.73
CA TRP A 147 10.25 -5.80 -2.80
C TRP A 147 10.80 -6.36 -4.10
N SER A 148 12.05 -6.07 -4.47
CA SER A 148 12.65 -6.64 -5.67
C SER A 148 14.00 -7.27 -5.41
N ASP A 149 14.35 -8.26 -6.22
CA ASP A 149 15.75 -8.61 -6.47
C ASP A 149 16.22 -7.94 -7.76
N GLU A 150 17.32 -8.42 -8.36
CA GLU A 150 17.85 -7.88 -9.61
C GLU A 150 16.91 -8.07 -10.81
N THR A 151 16.00 -9.05 -10.75
CA THR A 151 15.21 -9.54 -11.87
C THR A 151 13.71 -9.30 -11.71
N ASP A 152 13.18 -9.60 -10.53
CA ASP A 152 11.76 -9.68 -10.27
C ASP A 152 11.34 -8.75 -9.13
N VAL A 153 10.08 -8.31 -9.19
CA VAL A 153 9.35 -7.77 -8.04
C VAL A 153 8.59 -8.93 -7.40
N HIS A 154 8.74 -9.05 -6.09
CA HIS A 154 8.06 -10.01 -5.23
C HIS A 154 6.93 -9.29 -4.47
N ILE A 155 5.76 -9.90 -4.45
CA ILE A 155 4.58 -9.49 -3.71
C ILE A 155 4.22 -10.62 -2.78
N GLU A 156 4.29 -10.40 -1.47
CA GLU A 156 4.02 -11.42 -0.46
C GLU A 156 2.97 -10.95 0.53
N TRP A 157 2.15 -11.87 1.02
CA TRP A 157 1.08 -11.54 1.95
C TRP A 157 0.90 -12.58 3.06
N GLY A 158 0.42 -12.10 4.20
CA GLY A 158 0.15 -12.91 5.38
C GLY A 158 -0.97 -12.34 6.24
N ASN A 159 -2.19 -12.80 6.01
CA ASN A 159 -3.43 -12.29 6.61
C ASN A 159 -4.09 -13.28 7.59
N ARG A 160 -3.31 -14.21 8.15
CA ARG A 160 -3.82 -15.32 9.00
C ARG A 160 -4.43 -14.86 10.32
N ASP A 161 -4.02 -13.68 10.78
CA ASP A 161 -4.41 -13.03 12.02
C ASP A 161 -5.50 -11.95 11.80
N LYS A 162 -5.96 -11.75 10.56
CA LYS A 162 -6.91 -10.69 10.20
C LYS A 162 -8.33 -11.25 10.18
N PHE A 163 -9.15 -10.85 11.15
CA PHE A 163 -10.52 -11.35 11.32
C PHE A 163 -11.57 -10.23 11.30
N ILE A 164 -12.75 -10.56 10.76
CA ILE A 164 -14.00 -9.81 10.91
C ILE A 164 -15.03 -10.80 11.46
N ASP A 165 -15.67 -10.48 12.59
CA ASP A 165 -16.69 -11.31 13.24
C ASP A 165 -16.32 -12.81 13.40
N GLY A 166 -15.04 -13.07 13.71
CA GLY A 166 -14.52 -14.43 13.91
C GLY A 166 -14.32 -15.25 12.61
N GLY A 167 -14.51 -14.64 11.44
CA GLY A 167 -14.11 -15.18 10.14
C GLY A 167 -12.85 -14.48 9.61
N LEU A 168 -12.06 -15.16 8.78
CA LEU A 168 -10.92 -14.52 8.11
C LEU A 168 -11.43 -13.37 7.23
N ALA A 169 -10.81 -12.20 7.36
CA ALA A 169 -11.24 -11.02 6.64
C ALA A 169 -10.99 -11.17 5.13
N TRP A 170 -9.79 -11.63 4.77
CA TRP A 170 -9.30 -11.65 3.40
C TRP A 170 -9.32 -13.06 2.79
N SER A 171 -9.71 -13.19 1.52
CA SER A 171 -9.67 -14.49 0.81
C SER A 171 -8.22 -14.96 0.59
N ALA A 172 -7.32 -14.02 0.30
CA ALA A 172 -5.88 -14.25 0.20
C ALA A 172 -5.24 -14.35 1.59
N VAL A 173 -5.27 -15.56 2.17
CA VAL A 173 -4.79 -15.83 3.54
C VAL A 173 -3.27 -15.70 3.68
N SER A 174 -2.50 -16.32 2.79
CA SER A 174 -1.05 -16.21 2.76
C SER A 174 -0.52 -16.72 1.43
N GLY A 175 0.56 -16.11 0.94
CA GLY A 175 1.18 -16.54 -0.30
C GLY A 175 2.21 -15.54 -0.79
N SER A 176 2.76 -15.85 -1.96
CA SER A 176 3.68 -14.99 -2.68
C SER A 176 3.42 -15.08 -4.18
N PHE A 177 3.77 -14.02 -4.87
CA PHE A 177 3.73 -13.91 -6.32
C PHE A 177 4.91 -13.05 -6.77
N HIS A 178 5.51 -13.37 -7.90
CA HIS A 178 6.57 -12.54 -8.47
C HIS A 178 6.35 -12.33 -9.96
N LEU A 179 6.91 -11.26 -10.48
CA LEU A 179 6.89 -10.91 -11.89
C LEU A 179 8.13 -10.10 -12.26
N PRO A 180 8.56 -10.15 -13.54
CA PRO A 180 9.69 -9.34 -13.99
C PRO A 180 9.49 -7.86 -13.67
N ARG A 181 10.57 -7.19 -13.24
CA ARG A 181 10.54 -5.76 -12.88
C ARG A 181 9.94 -4.88 -13.97
N GLU A 182 10.30 -5.12 -15.22
CA GLU A 182 9.74 -4.39 -16.38
C GLU A 182 8.22 -4.58 -16.47
N LYS A 183 7.74 -5.81 -16.28
CA LYS A 183 6.30 -6.11 -16.30
C LYS A 183 5.58 -5.44 -15.12
N PHE A 184 6.18 -5.40 -13.94
CA PHE A 184 5.61 -4.67 -12.80
C PHE A 184 5.46 -3.18 -13.11
N VAL A 185 6.51 -2.53 -13.65
CA VAL A 185 6.45 -1.12 -14.05
C VAL A 185 5.35 -0.87 -15.08
N MET A 186 5.24 -1.73 -16.10
CA MET A 186 4.16 -1.63 -17.10
C MET A 186 2.77 -1.75 -16.49
N GLU A 187 2.58 -2.64 -15.51
CA GLU A 187 1.30 -2.83 -14.83
C GLU A 187 0.93 -1.63 -13.94
N VAL A 188 1.92 -1.03 -13.26
CA VAL A 188 1.74 0.21 -12.49
C VAL A 188 1.43 1.41 -13.40
N GLU A 189 2.15 1.54 -14.52
CA GLU A 189 1.90 2.57 -15.53
C GLU A 189 0.50 2.43 -16.13
N ALA A 190 0.09 1.21 -16.46
CA ALA A 190 -1.24 0.94 -17.00
C ALA A 190 -2.33 1.29 -15.97
N PHE A 191 -2.13 0.97 -14.68
CA PHE A 191 -3.06 1.36 -13.62
C PHE A 191 -3.17 2.88 -13.51
N HIS A 192 -2.03 3.58 -13.47
CA HIS A 192 -1.96 5.04 -13.48
C HIS A 192 -2.74 5.64 -14.66
N ALA A 193 -2.45 5.20 -15.89
CA ALA A 193 -3.11 5.70 -17.09
C ALA A 193 -4.64 5.52 -17.04
N ARG A 194 -5.12 4.33 -16.63
CA ARG A 194 -6.56 4.06 -16.50
C ARG A 194 -7.21 4.94 -15.43
N LEU A 195 -6.57 5.13 -14.27
CA LEU A 195 -7.10 5.97 -13.20
C LEU A 195 -7.27 7.41 -13.70
N PHE A 196 -6.26 7.98 -14.34
CA PHE A 196 -6.32 9.37 -14.79
C PHE A 196 -7.19 9.58 -16.02
N GLU A 197 -7.35 8.60 -16.90
CA GLU A 197 -8.39 8.64 -17.94
C GLU A 197 -9.79 8.75 -17.30
N ARG A 198 -10.07 7.91 -16.30
CA ARG A 198 -11.36 7.93 -15.58
C ARG A 198 -11.56 9.22 -14.80
N MET A 199 -10.53 9.72 -14.13
CA MET A 199 -10.61 10.96 -13.37
C MET A 199 -10.78 12.18 -14.27
N THR A 200 -10.08 12.27 -15.40
CA THR A 200 -10.29 13.34 -16.39
C THR A 200 -11.75 13.35 -16.87
N SER A 201 -12.30 12.20 -17.27
CA SER A 201 -13.70 12.11 -17.67
C SER A 201 -14.68 12.47 -16.54
N ARG A 202 -14.33 12.12 -15.30
CA ARG A 202 -15.14 12.48 -14.12
C ARG A 202 -15.14 13.98 -13.87
N ILE A 203 -14.00 14.65 -14.01
CA ILE A 203 -13.86 16.10 -13.88
C ILE A 203 -14.68 16.82 -14.95
N GLU A 204 -14.68 16.33 -16.19
CA GLU A 204 -15.54 16.86 -17.27
C GLU A 204 -17.03 16.73 -16.92
N GLN A 205 -17.45 15.60 -16.34
CA GLN A 205 -18.82 15.41 -15.87
C GLN A 205 -19.18 16.39 -14.74
N VAL A 206 -18.28 16.60 -13.77
CA VAL A 206 -18.46 17.61 -12.72
C VAL A 206 -18.64 18.99 -13.34
N ALA A 207 -17.78 19.38 -14.28
CA ALA A 207 -17.87 20.66 -14.98
C ALA A 207 -19.18 20.82 -15.76
N ALA A 208 -19.74 19.72 -16.26
CA ALA A 208 -21.04 19.68 -16.93
C ALA A 208 -22.25 19.64 -15.96
N GLY A 209 -22.03 19.70 -14.64
CA GLY A 209 -23.09 19.74 -13.65
C GLY A 209 -23.63 18.37 -13.23
N ALA A 210 -22.81 17.32 -13.29
CA ALA A 210 -23.22 15.98 -12.87
C ALA A 210 -23.45 15.82 -11.35
N LEU A 211 -22.92 16.74 -10.53
CA LEU A 211 -23.13 16.76 -9.08
C LEU A 211 -24.47 17.40 -8.71
N HIS A 212 -25.00 17.02 -7.53
CA HIS A 212 -26.17 17.69 -6.98
C HIS A 212 -25.85 19.18 -6.70
N PRO A 213 -26.79 20.13 -6.94
CA PRO A 213 -26.53 21.57 -6.78
C PRO A 213 -26.06 21.99 -5.38
N ASP A 214 -26.42 21.23 -4.35
CA ASP A 214 -26.03 21.50 -2.95
C ASP A 214 -24.62 21.02 -2.60
N VAL A 215 -23.91 20.36 -3.52
CA VAL A 215 -22.53 19.89 -3.31
C VAL A 215 -21.54 20.93 -3.83
N GLN A 216 -20.73 21.45 -2.92
CA GLN A 216 -19.66 22.40 -3.23
C GLN A 216 -18.44 21.66 -3.81
N ILE A 217 -17.85 22.21 -4.87
CA ILE A 217 -16.59 21.71 -5.41
C ILE A 217 -15.78 22.85 -6.04
N ASP A 218 -14.49 22.90 -5.70
CA ASP A 218 -13.54 23.80 -6.33
C ASP A 218 -13.05 23.18 -7.65
N LEU A 219 -13.73 23.49 -8.76
CA LEU A 219 -13.39 22.93 -10.06
C LEU A 219 -11.97 23.33 -10.54
N PRO A 220 -11.52 24.60 -10.43
CA PRO A 220 -10.12 24.95 -10.70
C PRO A 220 -9.12 24.14 -9.87
N GLY A 221 -9.35 24.02 -8.55
CA GLY A 221 -8.50 23.22 -7.67
C GLY A 221 -8.49 21.74 -8.04
N LEU A 222 -9.65 21.20 -8.44
CA LEU A 222 -9.79 19.81 -8.89
C LEU A 222 -8.97 19.51 -10.15
N ILE A 223 -9.00 20.41 -11.14
CA ILE A 223 -8.22 20.28 -12.38
C ILE A 223 -6.72 20.33 -12.05
N ALA A 224 -6.29 21.33 -11.28
CA ALA A 224 -4.89 21.50 -10.91
C ALA A 224 -4.34 20.30 -10.13
N GLU A 225 -5.13 19.76 -9.20
CA GLU A 225 -4.73 18.57 -8.43
C GLU A 225 -4.62 17.33 -9.32
N ASN A 226 -5.54 17.15 -10.29
CA ASN A 226 -5.47 16.05 -11.25
C ASN A 226 -4.21 16.12 -12.11
N GLU A 227 -3.90 17.29 -12.65
CA GLU A 227 -2.68 17.53 -13.45
C GLU A 227 -1.40 17.28 -12.63
N ARG A 228 -1.36 17.78 -11.39
CA ARG A 228 -0.23 17.55 -10.49
C ARG A 228 -0.02 16.05 -10.24
N ARG A 229 -1.09 15.31 -9.97
CA ARG A 229 -1.02 13.87 -9.66
C ARG A 229 -0.69 13.01 -10.87
N GLN A 230 -1.07 13.41 -12.09
CA GLN A 230 -0.64 12.75 -13.34
C GLN A 230 0.88 12.72 -13.51
N GLY A 231 1.60 13.67 -12.91
CA GLY A 231 3.06 13.70 -12.93
C GLY A 231 3.74 12.72 -11.97
N MET A 232 2.99 12.12 -11.02
CA MET A 232 3.58 11.35 -9.92
C MET A 232 4.28 10.08 -10.39
N PHE A 233 3.75 9.39 -11.42
CA PHE A 233 4.38 8.16 -11.91
C PHE A 233 5.78 8.42 -12.47
N ALA A 234 5.92 9.42 -13.34
CA ALA A 234 7.22 9.79 -13.90
C ALA A 234 8.19 10.29 -12.82
N GLN A 235 7.67 11.04 -11.83
CA GLN A 235 8.46 11.47 -10.69
C GLN A 235 8.97 10.28 -9.86
N ALA A 236 8.11 9.33 -9.53
CA ALA A 236 8.46 8.14 -8.76
C ALA A 236 9.48 7.27 -9.51
N LEU A 237 9.29 7.02 -10.81
CA LEU A 237 10.22 6.24 -11.61
C LEU A 237 11.58 6.92 -11.80
N GLY A 238 11.60 8.27 -11.79
CA GLY A 238 12.84 9.06 -11.88
C GLY A 238 13.65 9.11 -10.58
N GLN A 239 13.06 8.72 -9.44
CA GLN A 239 13.77 8.65 -8.17
C GLN A 239 14.66 7.42 -8.14
N LYS A 240 15.92 7.62 -7.72
CA LYS A 240 16.81 6.50 -7.40
C LYS A 240 16.63 6.13 -5.94
N GLY A 241 16.49 4.83 -5.68
CA GLY A 241 16.62 4.29 -4.34
C GLY A 241 17.94 4.77 -3.72
N ALA A 242 17.83 5.33 -2.51
CA ALA A 242 18.95 5.84 -1.71
C ALA A 242 19.02 5.10 -0.38
N THR A 243 18.58 3.84 -0.37
CA THR A 243 18.51 3.03 0.84
C THR A 243 19.93 2.80 1.38
N PRO A 244 20.23 3.15 2.65
CA PRO A 244 21.56 3.02 3.22
C PRO A 244 21.87 1.56 3.60
N TRP A 245 22.03 0.69 2.59
CA TRP A 245 22.10 -0.77 2.77
C TRP A 245 23.18 -1.24 3.76
N ASP A 246 24.31 -0.54 3.86
CA ASP A 246 25.38 -0.90 4.79
C ASP A 246 24.99 -0.67 6.26
N GLU A 247 24.28 0.43 6.53
CA GLU A 247 23.74 0.74 7.87
C GLU A 247 22.63 -0.24 8.25
N ILE A 248 21.71 -0.50 7.30
CA ILE A 248 20.64 -1.48 7.48
C ILE A 248 21.21 -2.85 7.77
N ARG A 249 22.20 -3.30 7.00
CA ARG A 249 22.83 -4.60 7.18
C ARG A 249 23.44 -4.75 8.56
N SER A 250 24.15 -3.72 9.01
CA SER A 250 24.81 -3.72 10.31
C SER A 250 23.78 -3.86 11.44
N ALA A 251 22.71 -3.05 11.39
CA ALA A 251 21.63 -3.09 12.37
C ALA A 251 20.83 -4.40 12.34
N VAL A 252 20.50 -4.92 11.15
CA VAL A 252 19.76 -6.18 10.98
C VAL A 252 20.54 -7.34 11.60
N PHE A 253 21.84 -7.42 11.34
CA PHE A 253 22.69 -8.49 11.88
C PHE A 253 22.90 -8.38 13.38
N GLU A 254 22.98 -7.16 13.92
CA GLU A 254 23.08 -6.93 15.36
C GLU A 254 21.84 -7.46 16.11
N ILE A 255 20.64 -7.04 15.69
CA ILE A 255 19.39 -7.51 16.28
C ILE A 255 19.24 -9.04 16.11
N SER A 256 19.60 -9.57 14.94
CA SER A 256 19.54 -11.01 14.67
C SER A 256 20.46 -11.83 15.59
N ALA A 257 21.66 -11.31 15.89
CA ALA A 257 22.62 -11.96 16.77
C ALA A 257 22.16 -11.96 18.24
N ASP A 258 21.53 -10.89 18.72
CA ASP A 258 20.92 -10.86 20.06
C ASP A 258 19.75 -11.85 20.15
N ALA A 259 18.89 -11.91 19.12
CA ALA A 259 17.78 -12.85 19.08
C ALA A 259 18.28 -14.32 19.18
N ALA A 260 19.31 -14.68 18.41
CA ALA A 260 19.88 -16.03 18.42
C ALA A 260 20.62 -16.42 19.71
N SER A 261 21.00 -15.45 20.55
CA SER A 261 21.72 -15.70 21.81
C SER A 261 20.79 -16.04 22.98
N ASN A 262 19.47 -15.93 22.77
CA ASN A 262 18.44 -16.10 23.80
C ASN A 262 17.56 -17.35 23.61
N ASP A 263 17.82 -18.15 22.57
CA ASP A 263 17.26 -19.49 22.32
C ASP A 263 18.17 -20.62 22.87
#